data_AF-A0A9D5PJ71-F1
#
_entry.id   AF-A0A9D5PJ71-F1
#
_cell.length_a   1.000
_cell.length_b   1.000
_cell.length_c   1.000
_cell.angle_alpha   90.00
_cell.angle_beta   90.00
_cell.angle_gamma   90.00
#
_symmetry.space_group_name_H-M   'P 1'
#
loop_
_entity.id
_entity.type
_entity.pdbx_description
1 polymer ?
#
loop_
_entity_poly.entity_id
_entity_poly.type
_entity_poly.pdbx_seq_one_letter_code
_entity_poly.pdbx_strand_id
1 'polypeptide(L)'
;MKKQMKQQKKIPVSRICEIRNGELIRYYGDETTFTVPDSVNIIAADAFRDCKKLVEVTLGAQVTSIHPGAFSGCRKLHRVNFSGVLREIGDEAFANCEELATLFLPRTVYAVGENAFRDCKSLKTISLPAELKSIGAGAFSGCSALEELTLPEGIVNIYTKTFFGCSSLKKLKVFDKLRSISSFAFSQCSALEELDLPESLTYIGRGAFSECTALRNFQIPESTGFMGNYAFSCCSSLESVIIPKGIKAIGSYAFCACKSLGQVELPNELESIGQGAFSVCTSLSEIVIPESVKSIGRKAFAYDSALQTVEMNPSITILEEETFLQCASLQKIRMPDSLQLIGDRTFLGCASLQSIYLPRELKRIQTRAFEGCAALNSISFPYRMEQIEEWAFSECKNLETVILPSAHTRIGVGVFGGCPRLATLVVSEGTLLLRQKKRRWRVPENTQIIYRAELELSQLLAEFSSQETSAERREELRKEIGESVRVLTKRNKMKSAEQIRENLHRVALALEDRASAEDKPTVPTTPTIPETGQKEKMPEETEKTDSEKI
;
A
#
# COMPACT_ATOMS: atom_id res chain seq x y z
N MET A 1 -58.80 51.91 -31.34
CA MET A 1 -58.67 50.64 -30.60
C MET A 1 -57.61 50.79 -29.51
N LYS A 2 -58.02 51.00 -28.26
CA LYS A 2 -57.15 51.06 -27.07
C LYS A 2 -56.79 49.63 -26.64
N LYS A 3 -55.53 49.22 -26.75
CA LYS A 3 -55.02 47.96 -26.17
C LYS A 3 -54.76 48.19 -24.68
N GLN A 4 -55.53 47.52 -23.83
CA GLN A 4 -55.36 47.50 -22.38
C GLN A 4 -54.01 46.87 -22.01
N MET A 5 -53.12 47.68 -21.42
CA MET A 5 -52.05 47.18 -20.56
C MET A 5 -52.69 46.54 -19.34
N LYS A 6 -52.56 45.22 -19.18
CA LYS A 6 -52.78 44.56 -17.89
C LYS A 6 -51.67 45.02 -16.95
N GLN A 7 -51.94 46.06 -16.15
CA GLN A 7 -51.17 46.30 -14.94
C GLN A 7 -51.34 45.08 -14.03
N GLN A 8 -50.29 44.25 -13.90
CA GLN A 8 -50.17 43.35 -12.76
C GLN A 8 -50.29 44.22 -11.51
N LYS A 9 -51.37 44.04 -10.75
CA LYS A 9 -51.50 44.65 -9.42
C LYS A 9 -50.32 44.13 -8.58
N LYS A 10 -49.29 44.96 -8.40
CA LYS A 10 -48.18 44.67 -7.47
C LYS A 10 -48.81 44.38 -6.11
N ILE A 11 -48.73 43.12 -5.66
CA ILE A 11 -49.11 42.75 -4.30
C ILE A 11 -48.19 43.56 -3.36
N PRO A 12 -48.73 44.22 -2.32
CA PRO A 12 -47.90 44.94 -1.37
C PRO A 12 -46.86 43.99 -0.78
N VAL A 13 -45.60 44.41 -0.75
CA VAL A 13 -44.47 43.64 -0.20
C VAL A 13 -44.79 43.12 1.22
N SER A 14 -45.51 43.91 2.03
CA SER A 14 -45.96 43.55 3.38
C SER A 14 -46.91 42.35 3.46
N ARG A 15 -47.48 41.87 2.35
CA ARG A 15 -48.33 40.65 2.32
C ARG A 15 -47.57 39.38 1.99
N ILE A 16 -46.36 39.48 1.45
CA ILE A 16 -45.58 38.34 0.96
C ILE A 16 -44.25 38.18 1.66
N CYS A 17 -43.86 39.11 2.53
CA CYS A 17 -42.73 38.94 3.43
C CYS A 17 -42.91 39.71 4.73
N GLU A 18 -42.24 39.24 5.77
CA GLU A 18 -42.09 39.87 7.06
C GLU A 18 -40.72 40.53 7.15
N ILE A 19 -40.71 41.85 7.34
CA ILE A 19 -39.50 42.65 7.51
C ILE A 19 -39.59 43.36 8.86
N ARG A 20 -38.56 43.24 9.70
CA ARG A 20 -38.46 43.98 10.96
C ARG A 20 -37.05 44.55 11.09
N ASN A 21 -36.93 45.83 11.45
CA ASN A 21 -35.65 46.50 11.70
C ASN A 21 -34.61 46.33 10.58
N GLY A 22 -35.04 46.29 9.31
CA GLY A 22 -34.16 46.10 8.16
C GLY A 22 -33.73 44.63 7.92
N GLU A 23 -34.35 43.66 8.58
CA GLU A 23 -34.11 42.23 8.36
C GLU A 23 -35.35 41.60 7.72
N LEU A 24 -35.17 40.85 6.63
CA LEU A 24 -36.22 40.02 6.04
C LEU A 24 -36.26 38.69 6.78
N ILE A 25 -37.23 38.56 7.68
CA ILE A 25 -37.37 37.42 8.60
C ILE A 25 -37.98 36.22 7.89
N ARG A 26 -38.99 36.44 7.05
CA ARG A 26 -39.70 35.36 6.38
C ARG A 26 -40.36 35.82 5.09
N TYR A 27 -40.30 34.98 4.07
CA TYR A 27 -41.01 35.12 2.81
C TYR A 27 -42.16 34.10 2.76
N TYR A 28 -43.33 34.57 2.37
CA TYR A 28 -44.59 33.80 2.27
C TYR A 28 -45.14 33.81 0.84
N GLY A 29 -44.42 34.39 -0.12
CA GLY A 29 -44.89 34.52 -1.49
C GLY A 29 -44.81 33.19 -2.26
N ASP A 30 -45.60 33.13 -3.32
CA ASP A 30 -45.66 32.01 -4.27
C ASP A 30 -45.12 32.40 -5.65
N GLU A 31 -44.52 33.60 -5.74
CA GLU A 31 -44.02 34.17 -6.98
C GLU A 31 -42.75 33.46 -7.45
N THR A 32 -42.54 33.44 -8.76
CA THR A 32 -41.32 32.87 -9.37
C THR A 32 -40.13 33.83 -9.29
N THR A 33 -40.38 35.13 -9.11
CA THR A 33 -39.33 36.14 -8.99
C THR A 33 -39.62 37.05 -7.79
N PHE A 34 -38.58 37.42 -7.05
CA PHE A 34 -38.73 38.35 -5.93
C PHE A 34 -37.59 39.37 -5.88
N THR A 35 -37.91 40.63 -5.59
CA THR A 35 -36.93 41.69 -5.33
C THR A 35 -37.02 42.08 -3.86
N VAL A 36 -35.95 41.82 -3.13
CA VAL A 36 -35.81 42.25 -1.73
C VAL A 36 -35.71 43.79 -1.71
N PRO A 37 -36.50 44.49 -0.89
CA PRO A 37 -36.45 45.95 -0.79
C PRO A 37 -35.07 46.47 -0.34
N ASP A 38 -34.67 47.66 -0.83
CA ASP A 38 -33.41 48.31 -0.45
C ASP A 38 -33.33 48.70 1.03
N SER A 39 -34.46 48.69 1.75
CA SER A 39 -34.49 48.88 3.21
C SER A 39 -34.00 47.66 4.00
N VAL A 40 -33.75 46.53 3.34
CA VAL A 40 -33.29 45.29 3.97
C VAL A 40 -31.77 45.23 3.92
N ASN A 41 -31.16 45.04 5.09
CA ASN A 41 -29.74 44.89 5.30
C ASN A 41 -29.34 43.42 5.52
N ILE A 42 -30.27 42.58 5.99
CA ILE A 42 -30.03 41.19 6.38
C ILE A 42 -31.13 40.30 5.82
N ILE A 43 -30.76 39.18 5.21
CA ILE A 43 -31.68 38.06 4.96
C ILE A 43 -31.55 37.12 6.15
N ALA A 44 -32.61 36.99 6.95
CA ALA A 44 -32.59 36.19 8.17
C ALA A 44 -32.41 34.70 7.88
N ALA A 45 -32.10 33.96 8.95
CA ALA A 45 -32.03 32.52 8.88
C ALA A 45 -33.37 31.96 8.39
N ASP A 46 -33.30 31.02 7.44
CA ASP A 46 -34.46 30.33 6.87
C ASP A 46 -35.52 31.20 6.20
N ALA A 47 -35.21 32.47 5.91
CA ALA A 47 -36.20 33.44 5.44
C ALA A 47 -36.95 33.00 4.17
N PHE A 48 -36.26 32.31 3.26
CA PHE A 48 -36.79 31.72 2.03
C PHE A 48 -36.69 30.18 2.03
N ARG A 49 -36.50 29.52 3.18
CA ARG A 49 -36.35 28.07 3.21
C ARG A 49 -37.52 27.36 2.52
N ASP A 50 -37.21 26.38 1.68
CA ASP A 50 -38.15 25.57 0.90
C ASP A 50 -39.09 26.36 -0.03
N CYS A 51 -38.67 27.55 -0.51
CA CYS A 51 -39.40 28.30 -1.53
C CYS A 51 -39.28 27.65 -2.92
N LYS A 52 -39.91 26.49 -3.10
CA LYS A 52 -39.81 25.60 -4.27
C LYS A 52 -40.30 26.19 -5.60
N LYS A 53 -40.98 27.34 -5.59
CA LYS A 53 -41.43 28.05 -6.79
C LYS A 53 -40.51 29.20 -7.20
N LEU A 54 -39.66 29.67 -6.28
CA LEU A 54 -38.79 30.82 -6.52
C LEU A 54 -37.70 30.41 -7.51
N VAL A 55 -37.62 31.14 -8.62
CA VAL A 55 -36.68 30.95 -9.73
C VAL A 55 -35.59 32.02 -9.72
N GLU A 56 -35.94 33.25 -9.36
CA GLU A 56 -34.99 34.36 -9.31
C GLU A 56 -35.22 35.24 -8.08
N VAL A 57 -34.13 35.63 -7.42
CA VAL A 57 -34.15 36.65 -6.37
C VAL A 57 -33.14 37.74 -6.65
N THR A 58 -33.57 38.99 -6.51
CA THR A 58 -32.70 40.17 -6.55
C THR A 58 -32.61 40.75 -5.14
N LEU A 59 -31.40 40.75 -4.58
CA LEU A 59 -31.15 41.31 -3.26
C LEU A 59 -31.11 42.85 -3.33
N GLY A 60 -31.68 43.51 -2.33
CA GLY A 60 -31.66 44.97 -2.22
C GLY A 60 -30.24 45.50 -2.06
N ALA A 61 -30.00 46.74 -2.47
CA ALA A 61 -28.65 47.33 -2.55
C ALA A 61 -27.92 47.46 -1.21
N GLN A 62 -28.63 47.34 -0.08
CA GLN A 62 -28.06 47.42 1.28
C GLN A 62 -27.89 46.06 1.97
N VAL A 63 -28.26 44.95 1.31
CA VAL A 63 -28.08 43.61 1.90
C VAL A 63 -26.59 43.32 2.08
N THR A 64 -26.16 43.23 3.34
CA THR A 64 -24.77 42.98 3.74
C THR A 64 -24.54 41.54 4.21
N SER A 65 -25.58 40.84 4.65
CA SER A 65 -25.46 39.46 5.16
C SER A 65 -26.63 38.58 4.75
N ILE A 66 -26.31 37.31 4.44
CA ILE A 66 -27.28 36.23 4.25
C ILE A 66 -27.03 35.21 5.36
N HIS A 67 -27.98 35.07 6.28
CA HIS A 67 -27.85 34.18 7.44
C HIS A 67 -28.07 32.70 7.10
N PRO A 68 -27.78 31.78 8.04
CA PRO A 68 -27.84 30.35 7.78
C PRO A 68 -29.19 29.86 7.25
N GLY A 69 -29.15 28.99 6.25
CA GLY A 69 -30.34 28.36 5.67
C GLY A 69 -31.28 29.29 4.91
N ALA A 70 -30.92 30.57 4.72
CA ALA A 70 -31.79 31.61 4.16
C ALA A 70 -32.56 31.19 2.90
N PHE A 71 -31.92 30.52 1.94
CA PHE A 71 -32.52 30.00 0.70
C PHE A 71 -32.43 28.47 0.60
N SER A 72 -32.20 27.77 1.71
CA SER A 72 -32.07 26.31 1.71
C SER A 72 -33.33 25.63 1.18
N GLY A 73 -33.20 24.67 0.27
CA GLY A 73 -34.33 23.94 -0.32
C GLY A 73 -35.10 24.70 -1.42
N CYS A 74 -34.64 25.88 -1.84
CA CYS A 74 -35.18 26.58 -3.01
C CYS A 74 -34.79 25.88 -4.32
N ARG A 75 -35.33 24.68 -4.57
CA ARG A 75 -34.86 23.78 -5.64
C ARG A 75 -34.91 24.37 -7.06
N LYS A 76 -35.86 25.27 -7.33
CA LYS A 76 -36.02 25.97 -8.62
C LYS A 76 -35.22 27.26 -8.75
N LEU A 77 -34.52 27.68 -7.69
CA LEU A 77 -33.78 28.93 -7.69
C LEU A 77 -32.61 28.81 -8.66
N HIS A 78 -32.73 29.49 -9.79
CA HIS A 78 -31.78 29.46 -10.89
C HIS A 78 -30.83 30.65 -10.89
N ARG A 79 -31.31 31.82 -10.42
CA ARG A 79 -30.54 33.08 -10.43
C ARG A 79 -30.67 33.82 -9.10
N VAL A 80 -29.53 34.32 -8.62
CA VAL A 80 -29.44 35.24 -7.48
C VAL A 80 -28.65 36.47 -7.91
N ASN A 81 -29.29 37.63 -7.90
CA ASN A 81 -28.61 38.90 -8.15
C ASN A 81 -28.21 39.49 -6.80
N PHE A 82 -26.92 39.38 -6.45
CA PHE A 82 -26.40 39.82 -5.16
C PHE A 82 -26.26 41.34 -5.07
N SER A 83 -26.31 41.83 -3.83
CA SER A 83 -25.92 43.20 -3.48
C SER A 83 -24.41 43.39 -3.64
N GLY A 84 -23.99 44.55 -4.14
CA GLY A 84 -22.58 44.91 -4.29
C GLY A 84 -21.84 45.13 -2.96
N VAL A 85 -22.56 45.19 -1.84
CA VAL A 85 -21.99 45.35 -0.48
C VAL A 85 -22.11 44.08 0.37
N LEU A 86 -22.53 42.94 -0.22
CA LEU A 86 -22.64 41.67 0.49
C LEU A 86 -21.28 41.25 1.06
N ARG A 87 -21.26 40.89 2.35
CA ARG A 87 -20.05 40.55 3.11
C ARG A 87 -19.96 39.07 3.42
N GLU A 88 -21.08 38.43 3.73
CA GLU A 88 -21.09 37.07 4.26
C GLU A 88 -22.26 36.26 3.71
N ILE A 89 -21.97 34.98 3.44
CA ILE A 89 -22.96 33.96 3.11
C ILE A 89 -22.86 32.90 4.21
N GLY A 90 -23.91 32.78 5.01
CA GLY A 90 -23.96 31.87 6.15
C GLY A 90 -24.11 30.40 5.78
N ASP A 91 -24.09 29.56 6.81
CA ASP A 91 -24.14 28.11 6.67
C ASP A 91 -25.42 27.64 5.99
N GLU A 92 -25.32 26.69 5.05
CA GLU A 92 -26.47 26.16 4.29
C GLU A 92 -27.30 27.21 3.54
N ALA A 93 -26.81 28.45 3.38
CA ALA A 93 -27.60 29.56 2.86
C ALA A 93 -28.28 29.26 1.52
N PHE A 94 -27.65 28.48 0.64
CA PHE A 94 -28.17 28.04 -0.65
C PHE A 94 -28.18 26.51 -0.80
N ALA A 95 -28.12 25.77 0.31
CA ALA A 95 -28.12 24.30 0.24
C ALA A 95 -29.36 23.77 -0.48
N ASN A 96 -29.21 22.76 -1.34
CA ASN A 96 -30.28 22.16 -2.16
C ASN A 96 -30.96 23.14 -3.15
N CYS A 97 -30.29 24.22 -3.55
CA CYS A 97 -30.71 25.02 -4.71
C CYS A 97 -30.27 24.32 -6.01
N GLU A 98 -30.96 23.23 -6.35
CA GLU A 98 -30.53 22.26 -7.38
C GLU A 98 -30.43 22.85 -8.80
N GLU A 99 -31.21 23.88 -9.13
CA GLU A 99 -31.21 24.56 -10.45
C GLU A 99 -30.28 25.78 -10.53
N LEU A 100 -29.55 26.11 -9.46
CA LEU A 100 -28.63 27.25 -9.42
C LEU A 100 -27.43 26.98 -10.32
N ALA A 101 -27.31 27.70 -11.45
CA ALA A 101 -26.40 27.30 -12.53
C ALA A 101 -25.06 28.06 -12.56
N THR A 102 -25.10 29.38 -12.36
CA THR A 102 -23.92 30.24 -12.40
C THR A 102 -23.99 31.25 -11.27
N LEU A 103 -22.88 31.44 -10.57
CA LEU A 103 -22.76 32.38 -9.46
C LEU A 103 -21.56 33.31 -9.62
N PHE A 104 -21.80 34.60 -9.41
CA PHE A 104 -20.75 35.62 -9.32
C PHE A 104 -20.84 36.23 -7.93
N LEU A 105 -19.93 35.82 -7.04
CA LEU A 105 -19.90 36.39 -5.69
C LEU A 105 -19.34 37.83 -5.74
N PRO A 106 -19.98 38.81 -5.08
CA PRO A 106 -19.46 40.17 -4.99
C PRO A 106 -18.04 40.22 -4.41
N ARG A 107 -17.23 41.17 -4.88
CA ARG A 107 -15.84 41.37 -4.41
C ARG A 107 -15.71 41.61 -2.91
N THR A 108 -16.80 42.05 -2.28
CA THR A 108 -16.88 42.37 -0.85
C THR A 108 -17.09 41.17 0.06
N VAL A 109 -17.43 40.00 -0.49
CA VAL A 109 -17.66 38.77 0.28
C VAL A 109 -16.33 38.25 0.82
N TYR A 110 -16.21 38.11 2.13
CA TYR A 110 -15.00 37.63 2.80
C TYR A 110 -15.11 36.20 3.35
N ALA A 111 -16.34 35.66 3.47
CA ALA A 111 -16.59 34.32 3.99
C ALA A 111 -17.78 33.63 3.32
N VAL A 112 -17.62 32.33 3.06
CA VAL A 112 -18.67 31.39 2.67
C VAL A 112 -18.78 30.33 3.76
N GLY A 113 -19.98 30.17 4.32
CA GLY A 113 -20.26 29.27 5.44
C GLY A 113 -20.22 27.78 5.09
N GLU A 114 -20.36 26.96 6.11
CA GLU A 114 -20.43 25.50 6.00
C GLU A 114 -21.64 25.08 5.17
N ASN A 115 -21.46 24.17 4.22
CA ASN A 115 -22.50 23.66 3.35
C ASN A 115 -23.29 24.73 2.56
N ALA A 116 -22.76 25.95 2.43
CA ALA A 116 -23.48 27.09 1.86
C ALA A 116 -24.10 26.81 0.48
N PHE A 117 -23.43 26.05 -0.39
CA PHE A 117 -23.91 25.64 -1.72
C PHE A 117 -24.00 24.11 -1.85
N ARG A 118 -24.22 23.40 -0.74
CA ARG A 118 -24.35 21.94 -0.76
C ARG A 118 -25.49 21.51 -1.69
N ASP A 119 -25.27 20.51 -2.54
CA ASP A 119 -26.24 19.96 -3.51
C ASP A 119 -26.80 20.99 -4.51
N CYS A 120 -26.05 22.06 -4.82
CA CYS A 120 -26.30 22.91 -5.99
C CYS A 120 -25.89 22.17 -7.29
N LYS A 121 -26.64 21.12 -7.63
CA LYS A 121 -26.28 20.13 -8.66
C LYS A 121 -26.07 20.70 -10.07
N SER A 122 -26.72 21.81 -10.39
CA SER A 122 -26.57 22.49 -11.69
C SER A 122 -25.47 23.55 -11.71
N LEU A 123 -24.79 23.82 -10.58
CA LEU A 123 -23.80 24.88 -10.45
C LEU A 123 -22.56 24.50 -11.26
N LYS A 124 -22.46 25.04 -12.48
CA LYS A 124 -21.39 24.74 -13.43
C LYS A 124 -20.17 25.62 -13.22
N THR A 125 -20.39 26.89 -12.88
CA THR A 125 -19.33 27.89 -12.72
C THR A 125 -19.61 28.81 -11.54
N ILE A 126 -18.58 29.06 -10.72
CA ILE A 126 -18.63 30.08 -9.67
C ILE A 126 -17.37 30.94 -9.68
N SER A 127 -17.55 32.26 -9.66
CA SER A 127 -16.45 33.22 -9.47
C SER A 127 -16.34 33.58 -7.99
N LEU A 128 -15.21 33.22 -7.37
CA LEU A 128 -14.88 33.57 -6.00
C LEU A 128 -14.12 34.92 -5.95
N PRO A 129 -14.33 35.76 -4.92
CA PRO A 129 -13.65 37.04 -4.81
C PRO A 129 -12.22 36.88 -4.30
N ALA A 130 -11.30 37.74 -4.74
CA ALA A 130 -9.87 37.65 -4.39
C ALA A 130 -9.60 37.77 -2.87
N GLU A 131 -10.40 38.59 -2.18
CA GLU A 131 -10.28 38.84 -0.73
C GLU A 131 -11.01 37.81 0.14
N LEU A 132 -11.52 36.72 -0.44
CA LEU A 132 -12.18 35.65 0.31
C LEU A 132 -11.17 34.99 1.27
N LYS A 133 -11.50 34.99 2.56
CA LYS A 133 -10.64 34.45 3.61
C LYS A 133 -10.96 33.00 3.97
N SER A 134 -12.22 32.59 3.84
CA SER A 134 -12.67 31.26 4.23
C SER A 134 -13.77 30.71 3.33
N ILE A 135 -13.69 29.40 3.13
CA ILE A 135 -14.73 28.56 2.50
C ILE A 135 -15.01 27.45 3.51
N GLY A 136 -16.24 27.33 3.99
CA GLY A 136 -16.61 26.37 5.02
C GLY A 136 -16.48 24.91 4.59
N ALA A 137 -16.55 24.01 5.58
CA ALA A 137 -16.67 22.58 5.33
C ALA A 137 -17.91 22.29 4.47
N GLY A 138 -17.82 21.36 3.52
CA GLY A 138 -18.96 20.99 2.67
C GLY A 138 -19.52 22.09 1.77
N ALA A 139 -18.90 23.29 1.69
CA ALA A 139 -19.49 24.46 1.03
C ALA A 139 -19.96 24.19 -0.41
N PHE A 140 -19.25 23.35 -1.17
CA PHE A 140 -19.61 22.93 -2.54
C PHE A 140 -19.88 21.41 -2.64
N SER A 141 -20.12 20.72 -1.52
CA SER A 141 -20.42 19.29 -1.52
C SER A 141 -21.63 18.99 -2.40
N GLY A 142 -21.53 18.06 -3.33
CA GLY A 142 -22.61 17.67 -4.24
C GLY A 142 -22.86 18.64 -5.40
N CYS A 143 -21.98 19.63 -5.62
CA CYS A 143 -22.01 20.47 -6.83
C CYS A 143 -21.53 19.67 -8.06
N SER A 144 -22.30 18.64 -8.45
CA SER A 144 -21.91 17.63 -9.43
C SER A 144 -21.64 18.16 -10.85
N ALA A 145 -22.12 19.36 -11.18
CA ALA A 145 -21.88 20.00 -12.48
C ALA A 145 -20.69 20.98 -12.49
N LEU A 146 -20.05 21.25 -11.34
CA LEU A 146 -18.94 22.21 -11.25
C LEU A 146 -17.75 21.66 -12.04
N GLU A 147 -17.31 22.36 -13.09
CA GLU A 147 -16.28 21.86 -14.01
C GLU A 147 -14.89 22.38 -13.69
N GLU A 148 -14.77 23.67 -13.36
CA GLU A 148 -13.50 24.33 -13.08
C GLU A 148 -13.67 25.36 -11.96
N LEU A 149 -12.61 25.52 -11.15
CA LEU A 149 -12.59 26.53 -10.10
C LEU A 149 -11.17 27.04 -9.85
N THR A 150 -11.06 28.33 -9.55
CA THR A 150 -9.83 28.94 -9.01
C THR A 150 -10.11 29.40 -7.59
N LEU A 151 -9.38 28.84 -6.62
CA LEU A 151 -9.48 29.29 -5.23
C LEU A 151 -8.78 30.64 -5.04
N PRO A 152 -9.25 31.54 -4.17
CA PRO A 152 -8.53 32.78 -3.87
C PRO A 152 -7.17 32.52 -3.20
N GLU A 153 -6.17 33.37 -3.47
CA GLU A 153 -4.80 33.22 -2.95
C GLU A 153 -4.71 33.23 -1.41
N GLY A 154 -5.70 33.83 -0.74
CA GLY A 154 -5.81 33.88 0.71
C GLY A 154 -6.21 32.57 1.38
N ILE A 155 -6.65 31.56 0.61
CA ILE A 155 -7.15 30.29 1.17
C ILE A 155 -5.98 29.44 1.70
N VAL A 156 -6.01 29.19 3.00
CA VAL A 156 -5.00 28.40 3.72
C VAL A 156 -5.39 26.94 3.85
N ASN A 157 -6.69 26.64 3.92
CA ASN A 157 -7.20 25.30 4.17
C ASN A 157 -8.38 24.98 3.24
N ILE A 158 -8.41 23.75 2.73
CA ILE A 158 -9.61 23.16 2.13
C ILE A 158 -10.21 22.22 3.18
N TYR A 159 -11.40 22.55 3.65
CA TYR A 159 -12.03 21.89 4.78
C TYR A 159 -12.72 20.58 4.40
N THR A 160 -13.19 19.87 5.43
CA THR A 160 -13.83 18.56 5.29
C THR A 160 -14.96 18.64 4.26
N LYS A 161 -14.94 17.73 3.28
CA LYS A 161 -15.95 17.63 2.23
C LYS A 161 -16.20 18.88 1.38
N THR A 162 -15.33 19.91 1.40
CA THR A 162 -15.60 21.17 0.67
C THR A 162 -16.01 20.95 -0.79
N PHE A 163 -15.42 20.00 -1.50
CA PHE A 163 -15.75 19.60 -2.88
C PHE A 163 -16.22 18.15 -3.01
N PHE A 164 -16.69 17.53 -1.92
CA PHE A 164 -17.16 16.14 -1.94
C PHE A 164 -18.21 15.92 -3.04
N GLY A 165 -18.05 14.93 -3.91
CA GLY A 165 -19.01 14.62 -4.97
C GLY A 165 -19.12 15.68 -6.07
N CYS A 166 -18.14 16.58 -6.23
CA CYS A 166 -18.04 17.43 -7.42
C CYS A 166 -17.53 16.61 -8.61
N SER A 167 -18.34 15.66 -9.08
CA SER A 167 -17.93 14.60 -10.02
C SER A 167 -17.52 15.11 -11.40
N SER A 168 -17.91 16.33 -11.79
CA SER A 168 -17.49 16.98 -13.04
C SER A 168 -16.28 17.90 -12.89
N LEU A 169 -15.74 18.09 -11.69
CA LEU A 169 -14.63 19.03 -11.45
C LEU A 169 -13.35 18.46 -12.08
N LYS A 170 -12.94 19.05 -13.20
CA LYS A 170 -11.76 18.63 -13.98
C LYS A 170 -10.50 19.33 -13.53
N LYS A 171 -10.62 20.61 -13.21
CA LYS A 171 -9.50 21.49 -12.91
C LYS A 171 -9.77 22.32 -11.67
N LEU A 172 -8.81 22.31 -10.75
CA LEU A 172 -8.82 23.21 -9.60
C LEU A 172 -7.47 23.91 -9.49
N LYS A 173 -7.48 25.24 -9.59
CA LYS A 173 -6.30 26.05 -9.30
C LYS A 173 -6.25 26.42 -7.82
N VAL A 174 -5.16 26.03 -7.16
CA VAL A 174 -4.80 26.42 -5.79
C VAL A 174 -3.53 27.29 -5.79
N PHE A 175 -3.13 27.80 -4.63
CA PHE A 175 -2.04 28.78 -4.49
C PHE A 175 -1.16 28.52 -3.27
N ASP A 176 0.02 29.15 -3.25
CA ASP A 176 1.17 28.92 -2.35
C ASP A 176 0.92 29.09 -0.83
N LYS A 177 -0.27 29.52 -0.42
CA LYS A 177 -0.64 29.61 1.00
C LYS A 177 -1.37 28.37 1.52
N LEU A 178 -1.79 27.46 0.63
CA LEU A 178 -2.51 26.26 1.00
C LEU A 178 -1.63 25.34 1.86
N ARG A 179 -2.06 25.06 3.09
CA ARG A 179 -1.36 24.22 4.07
C ARG A 179 -2.03 22.87 4.27
N SER A 180 -3.35 22.79 4.16
CA SER A 180 -4.06 21.55 4.45
C SER A 180 -5.23 21.28 3.52
N ILE A 181 -5.39 20.00 3.19
CA ILE A 181 -6.57 19.43 2.54
C ILE A 181 -7.17 18.44 3.52
N SER A 182 -8.37 18.74 4.03
CA SER A 182 -9.03 17.98 5.09
C SER A 182 -9.71 16.72 4.57
N SER A 183 -10.31 15.96 5.49
CA SER A 183 -10.92 14.67 5.17
C SER A 183 -12.02 14.79 4.10
N PHE A 184 -11.97 13.90 3.11
CA PHE A 184 -12.95 13.82 2.02
C PHE A 184 -13.12 15.09 1.18
N ALA A 185 -12.18 16.05 1.24
CA ALA A 185 -12.28 17.33 0.55
C ALA A 185 -12.62 17.20 -0.94
N PHE A 186 -12.01 16.25 -1.64
CA PHE A 186 -12.21 15.95 -3.06
C PHE A 186 -12.72 14.52 -3.31
N SER A 187 -13.27 13.87 -2.28
CA SER A 187 -13.74 12.51 -2.47
C SER A 187 -14.88 12.50 -3.50
N GLN A 188 -14.84 11.55 -4.44
CA GLN A 188 -15.78 11.42 -5.56
C GLN A 188 -15.70 12.57 -6.60
N CYS A 189 -14.61 13.34 -6.64
CA CYS A 189 -14.27 14.19 -7.79
C CYS A 189 -13.71 13.35 -8.94
N SER A 190 -14.55 12.49 -9.52
CA SER A 190 -14.13 11.44 -10.46
C SER A 190 -13.50 11.94 -11.76
N ALA A 191 -13.76 13.19 -12.15
CA ALA A 191 -13.20 13.84 -13.33
C ALA A 191 -11.95 14.69 -13.06
N LEU A 192 -11.47 14.77 -11.81
CA LEU A 192 -10.34 15.64 -11.45
C LEU A 192 -9.05 15.12 -12.10
N GLU A 193 -8.49 15.92 -13.01
CA GLU A 193 -7.29 15.61 -13.79
C GLU A 193 -6.17 16.61 -13.49
N GLU A 194 -6.50 17.91 -13.41
CA GLU A 194 -5.54 19.00 -13.23
C GLU A 194 -5.64 19.61 -11.83
N LEU A 195 -4.71 19.23 -10.95
CA LEU A 195 -4.53 19.81 -9.64
C LEU A 195 -3.04 19.85 -9.27
N ASP A 196 -2.45 21.04 -9.37
CA ASP A 196 -1.08 21.28 -8.92
C ASP A 196 -1.09 21.66 -7.45
N LEU A 197 -0.56 20.78 -6.60
CA LEU A 197 -0.43 21.06 -5.17
C LEU A 197 0.81 21.91 -4.89
N PRO A 198 0.72 22.94 -4.02
CA PRO A 198 1.86 23.79 -3.72
C PRO A 198 2.79 23.15 -2.69
N GLU A 199 4.09 23.50 -2.74
CA GLU A 199 5.11 23.10 -1.76
C GLU A 199 4.85 23.63 -0.34
N SER A 200 3.80 24.43 -0.15
CA SER A 200 3.33 24.87 1.16
C SER A 200 2.50 23.81 1.90
N LEU A 201 2.01 22.78 1.20
CA LEU A 201 1.06 21.80 1.70
C LEU A 201 1.72 20.81 2.66
N THR A 202 1.21 20.72 3.90
CA THR A 202 1.78 19.84 4.92
C THR A 202 0.86 18.68 5.32
N TYR A 203 -0.42 18.72 4.93
CA TYR A 203 -1.44 17.78 5.43
C TYR A 203 -2.45 17.37 4.36
N ILE A 204 -2.59 16.05 4.15
CA ILE A 204 -3.65 15.42 3.36
C ILE A 204 -4.48 14.51 4.27
N GLY A 205 -5.76 14.84 4.43
CA GLY A 205 -6.68 14.18 5.34
C GLY A 205 -7.20 12.82 4.86
N ARG A 206 -8.01 12.18 5.71
CA ARG A 206 -8.61 10.88 5.42
C ARG A 206 -9.49 10.96 4.17
N GLY A 207 -9.26 10.11 3.18
CA GLY A 207 -10.09 10.04 1.99
C GLY A 207 -10.09 11.30 1.14
N ALA A 208 -9.10 12.20 1.31
CA ALA A 208 -9.08 13.52 0.68
C ALA A 208 -9.32 13.46 -0.84
N PHE A 209 -8.71 12.48 -1.53
CA PHE A 209 -8.82 12.23 -2.97
C PHE A 209 -9.45 10.86 -3.28
N SER A 210 -10.18 10.26 -2.32
CA SER A 210 -10.80 8.95 -2.55
C SER A 210 -11.79 9.00 -3.72
N GLU A 211 -11.69 8.05 -4.65
CA GLU A 211 -12.50 7.96 -5.88
C GLU A 211 -12.26 9.11 -6.88
N CYS A 212 -11.10 9.76 -6.83
CA CYS A 212 -10.64 10.65 -7.92
C CYS A 212 -10.09 9.82 -9.09
N THR A 213 -10.99 9.14 -9.81
CA THR A 213 -10.65 8.10 -10.79
C THR A 213 -9.86 8.61 -12.01
N ALA A 214 -9.90 9.91 -12.32
CA ALA A 214 -9.16 10.50 -13.44
C ALA A 214 -7.76 11.03 -13.06
N LEU A 215 -7.39 11.06 -11.77
CA LEU A 215 -6.04 11.45 -11.36
C LEU A 215 -5.01 10.44 -11.89
N ARG A 216 -4.12 10.91 -12.76
CA ARG A 216 -3.10 10.10 -13.44
C ARG A 216 -1.67 10.43 -13.00
N ASN A 217 -1.27 11.68 -13.15
CA ASN A 217 0.07 12.18 -12.85
C ASN A 217 0.01 13.10 -11.63
N PHE A 218 -0.26 12.53 -10.46
CA PHE A 218 -0.44 13.31 -9.24
C PHE A 218 0.86 13.36 -8.43
N GLN A 219 1.38 14.56 -8.20
CA GLN A 219 2.57 14.79 -7.39
C GLN A 219 2.17 15.19 -5.97
N ILE A 220 2.66 14.46 -4.98
CA ILE A 220 2.50 14.82 -3.57
C ILE A 220 3.70 15.73 -3.20
N PRO A 221 3.49 16.96 -2.73
CA PRO A 221 4.59 17.87 -2.41
C PRO A 221 5.51 17.32 -1.32
N GLU A 222 6.81 17.60 -1.42
CA GLU A 222 7.84 17.08 -0.49
C GLU A 222 7.62 17.53 0.95
N SER A 223 6.98 18.67 1.15
CA SER A 223 6.61 19.23 2.46
C SER A 223 5.44 18.52 3.15
N THR A 224 4.78 17.57 2.47
CA THR A 224 3.66 16.81 3.03
C THR A 224 4.15 15.88 4.15
N GLY A 225 3.86 16.25 5.40
CA GLY A 225 4.26 15.49 6.59
C GLY A 225 3.21 14.46 7.04
N PHE A 226 1.98 14.54 6.54
CA PHE A 226 0.91 13.62 6.92
C PHE A 226 -0.03 13.28 5.76
N MET A 227 -0.33 11.99 5.61
CA MET A 227 -1.31 11.45 4.68
C MET A 227 -2.24 10.46 5.40
N GLY A 228 -3.53 10.77 5.41
CA GLY A 228 -4.54 10.00 6.12
C GLY A 228 -4.92 8.66 5.46
N ASN A 229 -5.68 7.86 6.20
CA ASN A 229 -6.29 6.63 5.68
C ASN A 229 -7.15 6.92 4.44
N TYR A 230 -7.20 6.00 3.48
CA TYR A 230 -7.97 6.14 2.23
C TYR A 230 -7.61 7.35 1.36
N ALA A 231 -6.52 8.09 1.63
CA ALA A 231 -6.23 9.39 0.99
C ALA A 231 -6.41 9.39 -0.53
N PHE A 232 -5.95 8.34 -1.21
CA PHE A 232 -6.03 8.12 -2.65
C PHE A 232 -6.75 6.80 -3.02
N SER A 233 -7.60 6.28 -2.13
CA SER A 233 -8.32 5.02 -2.39
C SER A 233 -9.13 5.15 -3.68
N CYS A 234 -9.13 4.11 -4.52
CA CYS A 234 -9.84 4.05 -5.80
C CYS A 234 -9.42 5.13 -6.82
N CYS A 235 -8.22 5.70 -6.73
CA CYS A 235 -7.65 6.51 -7.81
C CYS A 235 -7.17 5.60 -8.95
N SER A 236 -8.13 5.04 -9.70
CA SER A 236 -7.88 3.92 -10.62
C SER A 236 -6.96 4.23 -11.80
N SER A 237 -6.77 5.49 -12.15
CA SER A 237 -5.87 5.93 -13.24
C SER A 237 -4.49 6.38 -12.76
N LEU A 238 -4.23 6.39 -11.45
CA LEU A 238 -2.93 6.79 -10.91
C LEU A 238 -1.87 5.77 -11.33
N GLU A 239 -0.88 6.20 -12.11
CA GLU A 239 0.12 5.29 -12.71
C GLU A 239 1.37 5.12 -11.84
N SER A 240 1.78 6.19 -11.17
CA SER A 240 2.97 6.21 -10.31
C SER A 240 2.76 7.14 -9.12
N VAL A 241 3.39 6.83 -7.99
CA VAL A 241 3.45 7.75 -6.85
C VAL A 241 4.83 7.75 -6.21
N ILE A 242 5.33 8.95 -5.93
CA ILE A 242 6.51 9.16 -5.08
C ILE A 242 5.98 9.60 -3.72
N ILE A 243 6.27 8.83 -2.68
CA ILE A 243 5.86 9.15 -1.31
C ILE A 243 6.92 10.07 -0.69
N PRO A 244 6.56 11.31 -0.29
CA PRO A 244 7.49 12.30 0.24
C PRO A 244 8.30 11.84 1.45
N LYS A 245 9.52 12.37 1.59
CA LYS A 245 10.44 12.00 2.69
C LYS A 245 9.86 12.28 4.09
N GLY A 246 9.00 13.28 4.23
CA GLY A 246 8.34 13.63 5.49
C GLY A 246 7.29 12.61 5.97
N ILE A 247 6.86 11.66 5.13
CA ILE A 247 5.81 10.70 5.47
C ILE A 247 6.39 9.49 6.20
N LYS A 248 6.09 9.40 7.50
CA LYS A 248 6.49 8.29 8.37
C LYS A 248 5.56 7.09 8.33
N ALA A 249 4.32 7.26 7.88
CA ALA A 249 3.32 6.20 7.87
C ALA A 249 2.38 6.37 6.68
N ILE A 250 2.19 5.29 5.92
CA ILE A 250 1.15 5.21 4.91
C ILE A 250 -0.12 4.72 5.60
N GLY A 251 -1.18 5.54 5.57
CA GLY A 251 -2.45 5.22 6.20
C GLY A 251 -3.11 3.94 5.65
N SER A 252 -4.00 3.34 6.44
CA SER A 252 -4.77 2.18 6.00
C SER A 252 -5.57 2.51 4.74
N TYR A 253 -5.51 1.62 3.75
CA TYR A 253 -6.17 1.74 2.46
C TYR A 253 -5.82 2.99 1.66
N ALA A 254 -4.70 3.66 1.96
CA ALA A 254 -4.34 4.94 1.33
C ALA A 254 -4.33 4.90 -0.21
N PHE A 255 -3.86 3.81 -0.82
CA PHE A 255 -3.83 3.58 -2.26
C PHE A 255 -4.61 2.32 -2.67
N CYS A 256 -5.55 1.86 -1.84
CA CYS A 256 -6.37 0.68 -2.14
C CYS A 256 -7.11 0.86 -3.48
N ALA A 257 -7.10 -0.15 -4.33
CA ALA A 257 -7.73 -0.16 -5.64
C ALA A 257 -7.24 0.94 -6.62
N CYS A 258 -5.98 1.38 -6.49
CA CYS A 258 -5.30 2.14 -7.54
C CYS A 258 -4.84 1.18 -8.65
N LYS A 259 -5.80 0.74 -9.48
CA LYS A 259 -5.62 -0.38 -10.41
C LYS A 259 -4.52 -0.18 -11.45
N SER A 260 -4.22 1.05 -11.83
CA SER A 260 -3.15 1.41 -12.79
C SER A 260 -1.81 1.70 -12.12
N LEU A 261 -1.72 1.67 -10.79
CA LEU A 261 -0.51 2.03 -10.06
C LEU A 261 0.54 0.95 -10.28
N GLY A 262 1.52 1.25 -11.14
CA GLY A 262 2.58 0.33 -11.54
C GLY A 262 3.89 0.54 -10.79
N GLN A 263 4.14 1.78 -10.33
CA GLN A 263 5.38 2.17 -9.64
C GLN A 263 5.07 2.95 -8.36
N VAL A 264 5.74 2.57 -7.27
CA VAL A 264 5.65 3.23 -5.97
C VAL A 264 7.05 3.43 -5.42
N GLU A 265 7.43 4.67 -5.16
CA GLU A 265 8.68 5.00 -4.47
C GLU A 265 8.40 5.32 -3.01
N LEU A 266 8.93 4.50 -2.10
CA LEU A 266 8.78 4.64 -0.65
C LEU A 266 10.00 5.37 -0.05
N PRO A 267 9.82 6.29 0.91
CA PRO A 267 10.93 7.04 1.48
C PRO A 267 11.70 6.20 2.51
N ASN A 268 13.00 6.48 2.63
CA ASN A 268 13.90 5.78 3.56
C ASN A 268 13.60 6.01 5.04
N GLU A 269 12.72 6.97 5.39
CA GLU A 269 12.28 7.25 6.76
C GLU A 269 10.91 6.63 7.07
N LEU A 270 10.33 5.87 6.13
CA LEU A 270 9.01 5.25 6.31
C LEU A 270 9.04 4.23 7.46
N GLU A 271 8.19 4.41 8.46
CA GLU A 271 8.15 3.55 9.64
C GLU A 271 7.04 2.48 9.54
N SER A 272 5.95 2.72 8.78
CA SER A 272 4.85 1.75 8.68
C SER A 272 4.04 1.84 7.39
N ILE A 273 3.52 0.69 6.96
CA ILE A 273 2.56 0.54 5.87
C ILE A 273 1.24 0.02 6.46
N GLY A 274 0.17 0.80 6.32
CA GLY A 274 -1.13 0.49 6.91
C GLY A 274 -1.85 -0.71 6.31
N GLN A 275 -2.92 -1.13 6.98
CA GLN A 275 -3.79 -2.22 6.51
C GLN A 275 -4.35 -1.90 5.12
N GLY A 276 -4.20 -2.83 4.18
CA GLY A 276 -4.74 -2.69 2.82
C GLY A 276 -4.17 -1.51 2.03
N ALA A 277 -3.05 -0.91 2.45
CA ALA A 277 -2.53 0.34 1.89
C ALA A 277 -2.41 0.31 0.35
N PHE A 278 -1.98 -0.80 -0.23
CA PHE A 278 -1.83 -1.02 -1.66
C PHE A 278 -2.70 -2.17 -2.17
N SER A 279 -3.69 -2.64 -1.40
CA SER A 279 -4.56 -3.75 -1.82
C SER A 279 -5.27 -3.46 -3.15
N VAL A 280 -5.34 -4.45 -4.04
CA VAL A 280 -5.97 -4.37 -5.38
C VAL A 280 -5.24 -3.37 -6.31
N CYS A 281 -3.94 -3.16 -6.13
CA CYS A 281 -3.09 -2.47 -7.10
C CYS A 281 -2.66 -3.45 -8.20
N THR A 282 -3.61 -3.76 -9.10
CA THR A 282 -3.47 -4.84 -10.09
C THR A 282 -2.41 -4.62 -11.17
N SER A 283 -1.77 -3.45 -11.21
CA SER A 283 -0.65 -3.14 -12.12
C SER A 283 0.71 -3.04 -11.41
N LEU A 284 0.74 -3.06 -10.07
CA LEU A 284 1.97 -2.95 -9.31
C LEU A 284 2.82 -4.20 -9.58
N SER A 285 4.01 -4.01 -10.14
CA SER A 285 4.86 -5.12 -10.60
C SER A 285 6.01 -5.43 -9.65
N GLU A 286 6.51 -4.42 -8.96
CA GLU A 286 7.59 -4.53 -8.00
C GLU A 286 7.37 -3.58 -6.82
N ILE A 287 7.91 -3.95 -5.66
CA ILE A 287 7.97 -3.06 -4.51
C ILE A 287 9.23 -3.33 -3.69
N VAL A 288 9.92 -2.25 -3.33
CA VAL A 288 11.06 -2.27 -2.41
C VAL A 288 10.61 -1.68 -1.09
N ILE A 289 10.65 -2.49 -0.03
CA ILE A 289 10.29 -2.06 1.33
C ILE A 289 11.56 -1.58 2.05
N PRO A 290 11.64 -0.28 2.42
CA PRO A 290 12.82 0.30 3.08
C PRO A 290 13.14 -0.35 4.44
N GLU A 291 14.41 -0.28 4.85
CA GLU A 291 14.90 -0.87 6.12
C GLU A 291 14.24 -0.27 7.36
N SER A 292 13.81 1.00 7.28
CA SER A 292 13.16 1.75 8.35
C SER A 292 11.77 1.23 8.72
N VAL A 293 11.14 0.42 7.84
CA VAL A 293 9.77 -0.04 8.04
C VAL A 293 9.72 -1.03 9.21
N LYS A 294 8.94 -0.71 10.23
CA LYS A 294 8.76 -1.51 11.45
C LYS A 294 7.55 -2.42 11.38
N SER A 295 6.55 -2.08 10.57
CA SER A 295 5.32 -2.85 10.42
C SER A 295 4.68 -2.74 9.04
N ILE A 296 4.08 -3.85 8.60
CA ILE A 296 3.27 -3.95 7.38
C ILE A 296 1.92 -4.53 7.80
N GLY A 297 0.86 -3.78 7.55
CA GLY A 297 -0.49 -4.14 7.96
C GLY A 297 -1.07 -5.33 7.20
N ARG A 298 -2.18 -5.86 7.73
CA ARG A 298 -2.97 -6.92 7.09
C ARG A 298 -3.38 -6.50 5.68
N LYS A 299 -3.39 -7.45 4.75
CA LYS A 299 -3.80 -7.23 3.36
C LYS A 299 -3.06 -6.10 2.63
N ALA A 300 -1.90 -5.63 3.11
CA ALA A 300 -1.24 -4.44 2.59
C ALA A 300 -1.04 -4.48 1.07
N PHE A 301 -0.77 -5.67 0.50
CA PHE A 301 -0.57 -5.93 -0.93
C PHE A 301 -1.50 -7.05 -1.42
N ALA A 302 -2.68 -7.21 -0.82
CA ALA A 302 -3.62 -8.26 -1.21
C ALA A 302 -4.21 -7.97 -2.60
N TYR A 303 -4.34 -9.00 -3.42
CA TYR A 303 -4.88 -8.97 -4.79
C TYR A 303 -4.06 -8.12 -5.78
N ASP A 304 -2.77 -7.89 -5.48
CA ASP A 304 -1.83 -7.25 -6.40
C ASP A 304 -1.38 -8.25 -7.45
N SER A 305 -2.28 -8.56 -8.39
CA SER A 305 -2.16 -9.70 -9.30
C SER A 305 -0.98 -9.62 -10.26
N ALA A 306 -0.42 -8.42 -10.50
CA ALA A 306 0.76 -8.20 -11.32
C ALA A 306 2.08 -8.18 -10.54
N LEU A 307 2.04 -8.24 -9.20
CA LEU A 307 3.23 -8.14 -8.36
C LEU A 307 4.13 -9.36 -8.58
N GLN A 308 5.34 -9.15 -9.09
CA GLN A 308 6.31 -10.19 -9.45
C GLN A 308 7.43 -10.32 -8.43
N THR A 309 7.91 -9.17 -7.94
CA THR A 309 9.07 -9.08 -7.04
C THR A 309 8.73 -8.24 -5.81
N VAL A 310 9.12 -8.77 -4.65
CA VAL A 310 9.07 -8.03 -3.39
C VAL A 310 10.44 -8.12 -2.74
N GLU A 311 11.09 -6.96 -2.59
CA GLU A 311 12.33 -6.85 -1.85
C GLU A 311 12.04 -6.27 -0.47
N MET A 312 12.29 -7.07 0.57
CA MET A 312 12.12 -6.65 1.94
C MET A 312 13.48 -6.63 2.63
N ASN A 313 13.99 -5.44 2.92
CA ASN A 313 15.10 -5.25 3.87
C ASN A 313 14.70 -4.72 5.27
N PRO A 314 13.43 -4.77 5.74
CA PRO A 314 13.08 -4.23 7.06
C PRO A 314 13.41 -5.20 8.20
N SER A 315 13.58 -4.66 9.40
CA SER A 315 13.68 -5.46 10.64
C SER A 315 12.30 -5.90 11.17
N ILE A 316 11.41 -6.39 10.30
CA ILE A 316 10.08 -6.89 10.73
C ILE A 316 10.18 -8.32 11.26
N THR A 317 9.36 -8.61 12.27
CA THR A 317 9.28 -9.94 12.91
C THR A 317 8.00 -10.69 12.54
N ILE A 318 7.01 -10.01 11.96
CA ILE A 318 5.70 -10.56 11.64
C ILE A 318 5.30 -10.09 10.24
N LEU A 319 4.94 -11.05 9.39
CA LEU A 319 4.06 -10.80 8.25
C LEU A 319 2.63 -11.07 8.68
N GLU A 320 1.79 -10.04 8.58
CA GLU A 320 0.40 -10.09 9.02
C GLU A 320 -0.48 -10.96 8.11
N GLU A 321 -1.72 -11.17 8.57
CA GLU A 321 -2.76 -11.89 7.82
C GLU A 321 -2.96 -11.30 6.42
N GLU A 322 -2.98 -12.19 5.42
CA GLU A 322 -3.33 -11.91 4.03
C GLU A 322 -2.44 -10.84 3.34
N THR A 323 -1.24 -10.52 3.86
CA THR A 323 -0.40 -9.43 3.33
C THR A 323 -0.17 -9.49 1.82
N PHE A 324 0.05 -10.68 1.24
CA PHE A 324 0.24 -10.92 -0.20
C PHE A 324 -0.81 -11.89 -0.77
N LEU A 325 -2.01 -11.93 -0.18
CA LEU A 325 -3.11 -12.79 -0.63
C LEU A 325 -3.36 -12.58 -2.14
N GLN A 326 -3.46 -13.65 -2.92
CA GLN A 326 -3.79 -13.62 -4.36
C GLN A 326 -2.82 -12.77 -5.23
N CYS A 327 -1.56 -12.63 -4.82
CA CYS A 327 -0.49 -12.11 -5.69
C CYS A 327 -0.07 -13.18 -6.70
N ALA A 328 -0.94 -13.46 -7.67
CA ALA A 328 -0.80 -14.62 -8.56
C ALA A 328 0.48 -14.62 -9.41
N SER A 329 1.07 -13.45 -9.68
CA SER A 329 2.31 -13.29 -10.45
C SER A 329 3.58 -13.27 -9.60
N LEU A 330 3.47 -13.38 -8.27
CA LEU A 330 4.61 -13.26 -7.36
C LEU A 330 5.57 -14.44 -7.57
N GLN A 331 6.76 -14.15 -8.08
CA GLN A 331 7.79 -15.15 -8.40
C GLN A 331 8.89 -15.19 -7.36
N LYS A 332 9.31 -14.02 -6.88
CA LYS A 332 10.45 -13.86 -5.98
C LYS A 332 10.09 -12.94 -4.82
N ILE A 333 10.38 -13.40 -3.61
CA ILE A 333 10.29 -12.60 -2.40
C ILE A 333 11.57 -12.77 -1.57
N ARG A 334 12.20 -11.66 -1.23
CA ARG A 334 13.30 -11.64 -0.25
C ARG A 334 12.71 -11.40 1.13
N MET A 335 12.71 -12.41 1.98
CA MET A 335 12.22 -12.30 3.35
C MET A 335 13.26 -11.62 4.26
N PRO A 336 12.82 -10.90 5.31
CA PRO A 336 13.68 -10.43 6.39
C PRO A 336 14.28 -11.58 7.21
N ASP A 337 15.56 -11.48 7.55
CA ASP A 337 16.23 -12.48 8.41
C ASP A 337 15.64 -12.53 9.83
N SER A 338 15.07 -11.41 10.31
CA SER A 338 14.43 -11.28 11.62
C SER A 338 13.00 -11.85 11.70
N LEU A 339 12.43 -12.33 10.59
CA LEU A 339 11.03 -12.75 10.52
C LEU A 339 10.78 -13.99 11.39
N GLN A 340 9.81 -13.89 12.31
CA GLN A 340 9.45 -14.94 13.28
C GLN A 340 8.08 -15.58 12.99
N LEU A 341 7.16 -14.86 12.33
CA LEU A 341 5.79 -15.30 12.06
C LEU A 341 5.38 -14.98 10.61
N ILE A 342 4.84 -15.97 9.91
CA ILE A 342 4.06 -15.79 8.68
C ILE A 342 2.58 -16.01 9.00
N GLY A 343 1.77 -14.99 8.77
CA GLY A 343 0.35 -14.91 9.13
C GLY A 343 -0.60 -15.81 8.33
N ASP A 344 -1.87 -15.84 8.75
CA ASP A 344 -2.94 -16.59 8.09
C ASP A 344 -3.10 -16.11 6.63
N ARG A 345 -3.15 -17.04 5.68
CA ARG A 345 -3.32 -16.78 4.24
C ARG A 345 -2.33 -15.78 3.61
N THR A 346 -1.16 -15.51 4.22
CA THR A 346 -0.24 -14.44 3.77
C THR A 346 0.13 -14.55 2.28
N PHE A 347 0.37 -15.75 1.74
CA PHE A 347 0.69 -16.05 0.34
C PHE A 347 -0.35 -16.98 -0.31
N LEU A 348 -1.58 -17.00 0.20
CA LEU A 348 -2.63 -17.84 -0.39
C LEU A 348 -2.87 -17.42 -1.85
N GLY A 349 -2.77 -18.35 -2.79
CA GLY A 349 -2.99 -18.10 -4.21
C GLY A 349 -1.81 -17.44 -4.94
N CYS A 350 -0.62 -17.37 -4.33
CA CYS A 350 0.62 -16.95 -5.02
C CYS A 350 1.10 -18.04 -5.99
N ALA A 351 0.34 -18.26 -7.07
CA ALA A 351 0.47 -19.41 -7.95
C ALA A 351 1.82 -19.48 -8.69
N SER A 352 2.49 -18.35 -8.90
CA SER A 352 3.78 -18.25 -9.60
C SER A 352 5.00 -18.36 -8.69
N LEU A 353 4.83 -18.53 -7.37
CA LEU A 353 5.94 -18.57 -6.42
C LEU A 353 6.72 -19.89 -6.57
N GLN A 354 7.90 -19.84 -7.20
CA GLN A 354 8.68 -21.04 -7.54
C GLN A 354 9.55 -21.56 -6.39
N SER A 355 10.16 -20.64 -5.66
CA SER A 355 11.06 -20.93 -4.56
C SER A 355 10.94 -19.86 -3.48
N ILE A 356 11.07 -20.27 -2.23
CA ILE A 356 11.09 -19.36 -1.09
C ILE A 356 12.15 -19.79 -0.09
N TYR A 357 12.96 -18.83 0.36
CA TYR A 357 13.87 -19.01 1.47
C TYR A 357 13.17 -18.62 2.77
N LEU A 358 12.99 -19.59 3.67
CA LEU A 358 12.45 -19.34 5.00
C LEU A 358 13.58 -18.94 5.95
N PRO A 359 13.48 -17.78 6.62
CA PRO A 359 14.56 -17.27 7.48
C PRO A 359 14.76 -18.14 8.71
N ARG A 360 16.01 -18.18 9.20
CA ARG A 360 16.44 -19.08 10.29
C ARG A 360 15.64 -18.89 11.58
N GLU A 361 15.26 -17.66 11.89
CA GLU A 361 14.55 -17.29 13.12
C GLU A 361 13.03 -17.50 13.02
N LEU A 362 12.52 -18.03 11.91
CA LEU A 362 11.10 -18.28 11.70
C LEU A 362 10.57 -19.37 12.65
N LYS A 363 9.67 -18.97 13.55
CA LYS A 363 9.08 -19.84 14.57
C LYS A 363 7.78 -20.47 14.12
N ARG A 364 6.95 -19.72 13.39
CA ARG A 364 5.56 -20.11 13.13
C ARG A 364 5.11 -19.74 11.71
N ILE A 365 4.42 -20.68 11.06
CA ILE A 365 3.66 -20.47 9.83
C ILE A 365 2.20 -20.76 10.13
N GLN A 366 1.31 -19.79 9.91
CA GLN A 366 -0.10 -19.91 10.23
C GLN A 366 -0.93 -20.60 9.14
N THR A 367 -2.21 -20.76 9.45
CA THR A 367 -3.19 -21.48 8.64
C THR A 367 -3.15 -20.98 7.19
N ARG A 368 -3.17 -21.91 6.22
CA ARG A 368 -3.24 -21.61 4.78
C ARG A 368 -2.21 -20.61 4.22
N ALA A 369 -1.10 -20.36 4.93
CA ALA A 369 -0.17 -19.29 4.59
C ALA A 369 0.38 -19.37 3.16
N PHE A 370 0.58 -20.57 2.61
CA PHE A 370 1.05 -20.85 1.25
C PHE A 370 0.06 -21.72 0.47
N GLU A 371 -1.22 -21.74 0.85
CA GLU A 371 -2.22 -22.52 0.12
C GLU A 371 -2.29 -22.08 -1.35
N GLY A 372 -2.20 -23.02 -2.28
CA GLY A 372 -2.29 -22.74 -3.72
C GLY A 372 -1.03 -22.10 -4.33
N CYS A 373 0.13 -22.16 -3.67
CA CYS A 373 1.44 -21.83 -4.27
C CYS A 373 1.82 -22.91 -5.30
N ALA A 374 1.12 -22.92 -6.44
CA ALA A 374 1.12 -24.02 -7.39
C ALA A 374 2.47 -24.27 -8.08
N ALA A 375 3.29 -23.22 -8.23
CA ALA A 375 4.63 -23.33 -8.82
C ALA A 375 5.73 -23.76 -7.83
N LEU A 376 5.45 -23.81 -6.53
CA LEU A 376 6.46 -24.11 -5.51
C LEU A 376 6.93 -25.56 -5.66
N ASN A 377 8.21 -25.75 -6.00
CA ASN A 377 8.76 -27.08 -6.29
C ASN A 377 9.33 -27.77 -5.04
N SER A 378 9.87 -27.00 -4.12
CA SER A 378 10.59 -27.48 -2.96
C SER A 378 10.52 -26.47 -1.83
N ILE A 379 10.56 -26.97 -0.60
CA ILE A 379 10.56 -26.13 0.59
C ILE A 379 11.48 -26.71 1.67
N SER A 380 12.27 -25.84 2.28
CA SER A 380 13.14 -26.17 3.40
C SER A 380 12.73 -25.40 4.64
N PHE A 381 12.33 -26.10 5.70
CA PHE A 381 11.93 -25.49 6.96
C PHE A 381 13.14 -25.31 7.90
N PRO A 382 13.21 -24.18 8.64
CA PRO A 382 14.19 -23.99 9.70
C PRO A 382 14.11 -25.08 10.76
N TYR A 383 15.26 -25.60 11.19
CA TYR A 383 15.32 -26.76 12.09
C TYR A 383 14.58 -26.54 13.42
N ARG A 384 14.68 -25.33 13.99
CA ARG A 384 14.13 -24.95 15.31
C ARG A 384 12.72 -24.35 15.24
N MET A 385 12.04 -24.43 14.11
CA MET A 385 10.66 -23.94 13.98
C MET A 385 9.72 -24.60 15.00
N GLU A 386 8.80 -23.84 15.57
CA GLU A 386 7.89 -24.29 16.64
C GLU A 386 6.59 -24.89 16.08
N GLN A 387 6.00 -24.26 15.05
CA GLN A 387 4.69 -24.65 14.54
C GLN A 387 4.47 -24.34 13.06
N ILE A 388 3.81 -25.26 12.37
CA ILE A 388 3.21 -25.10 11.04
C ILE A 388 1.73 -25.44 11.19
N GLU A 389 0.84 -24.47 11.00
CA GLU A 389 -0.61 -24.62 11.21
C GLU A 389 -1.32 -25.28 10.01
N GLU A 390 -2.63 -25.43 10.11
CA GLU A 390 -3.43 -26.28 9.23
C GLU A 390 -3.46 -25.76 7.78
N TRP A 391 -3.39 -26.68 6.81
CA TRP A 391 -3.41 -26.37 5.37
C TRP A 391 -2.33 -25.38 4.89
N ALA A 392 -1.28 -25.14 5.67
CA ALA A 392 -0.30 -24.10 5.38
C ALA A 392 0.35 -24.19 3.99
N PHE A 393 0.49 -25.38 3.40
CA PHE A 393 1.02 -25.61 2.05
C PHE A 393 0.07 -26.50 1.22
N SER A 394 -1.25 -26.43 1.47
CA SER A 394 -2.20 -27.22 0.68
C SER A 394 -2.26 -26.72 -0.75
N GLU A 395 -2.66 -27.59 -1.69
CA GLU A 395 -2.79 -27.26 -3.12
C GLU A 395 -1.49 -26.73 -3.77
N CYS A 396 -0.32 -27.01 -3.18
CA CYS A 396 0.98 -26.77 -3.81
C CYS A 396 1.24 -27.88 -4.86
N LYS A 397 0.63 -27.72 -6.03
CA LYS A 397 0.51 -28.79 -7.05
C LYS A 397 1.85 -29.31 -7.60
N ASN A 398 2.89 -28.46 -7.63
CA ASN A 398 4.23 -28.82 -8.08
C ASN A 398 5.21 -29.17 -6.96
N LEU A 399 4.75 -29.24 -5.70
CA LEU A 399 5.65 -29.49 -4.59
C LEU A 399 6.16 -30.94 -4.62
N GLU A 400 7.44 -31.11 -4.92
CA GLU A 400 8.11 -32.41 -5.07
C GLU A 400 8.94 -32.79 -3.85
N THR A 401 9.64 -31.81 -3.26
CA THR A 401 10.58 -32.06 -2.15
C THR A 401 10.27 -31.18 -0.94
N VAL A 402 10.18 -31.80 0.23
CA VAL A 402 9.96 -31.09 1.50
C VAL A 402 11.00 -31.51 2.53
N ILE A 403 11.77 -30.55 3.05
CA ILE A 403 12.71 -30.75 4.16
C ILE A 403 12.06 -30.32 5.46
N LEU A 404 11.60 -31.30 6.25
CA LEU A 404 10.86 -31.06 7.49
C LEU A 404 11.74 -30.50 8.62
N PRO A 405 11.15 -29.71 9.53
CA PRO A 405 11.84 -29.20 10.72
C PRO A 405 12.02 -30.32 11.76
N SER A 406 12.51 -29.97 12.97
CA SER A 406 12.73 -30.96 14.03
C SER A 406 11.46 -31.73 14.42
N ALA A 407 11.66 -32.85 15.12
CA ALA A 407 10.57 -33.69 15.61
C ALA A 407 9.66 -32.98 16.65
N HIS A 408 10.11 -31.87 17.22
CA HIS A 408 9.38 -31.08 18.21
C HIS A 408 8.41 -30.08 17.59
N THR A 409 8.57 -29.76 16.29
CA THR A 409 7.69 -28.84 15.58
C THR A 409 6.27 -29.40 15.49
N ARG A 410 5.29 -28.60 15.91
CA ARG A 410 3.87 -28.93 15.79
C ARG A 410 3.42 -28.72 14.34
N ILE A 411 3.03 -29.79 13.65
CA ILE A 411 2.47 -29.70 12.30
C ILE A 411 0.96 -29.97 12.37
N GLY A 412 0.19 -29.05 11.79
CA GLY A 412 -1.26 -29.07 11.72
C GLY A 412 -1.81 -30.12 10.76
N VAL A 413 -3.14 -30.20 10.69
CA VAL A 413 -3.83 -31.10 9.77
C VAL A 413 -3.73 -30.55 8.34
N GLY A 414 -3.58 -31.45 7.36
CA GLY A 414 -3.69 -31.08 5.95
C GLY A 414 -2.60 -30.16 5.40
N VAL A 415 -1.47 -29.98 6.11
CA VAL A 415 -0.40 -29.04 5.70
C VAL A 415 0.03 -29.22 4.25
N PHE A 416 0.10 -30.44 3.74
CA PHE A 416 0.42 -30.74 2.33
C PHE A 416 -0.75 -31.44 1.62
N GLY A 417 -1.99 -31.13 2.02
CA GLY A 417 -3.19 -31.68 1.38
C GLY A 417 -3.30 -31.17 -0.06
N GLY A 418 -3.60 -32.04 -1.03
CA GLY A 418 -3.68 -31.62 -2.44
C GLY A 418 -2.33 -31.35 -3.10
N CYS A 419 -1.24 -31.94 -2.60
CA CYS A 419 0.09 -31.92 -3.23
C CYS A 419 0.38 -33.25 -3.95
N PRO A 420 -0.13 -33.48 -5.18
CA PRO A 420 -0.05 -34.77 -5.86
C PRO A 420 1.36 -35.16 -6.30
N ARG A 421 2.28 -34.20 -6.42
CA ARG A 421 3.67 -34.42 -6.85
C ARG A 421 4.65 -34.64 -5.71
N LEU A 422 4.20 -34.69 -4.45
CA LEU A 422 5.09 -34.80 -3.30
C LEU A 422 5.78 -36.18 -3.27
N ALA A 423 6.99 -36.23 -3.82
CA ALA A 423 7.77 -37.44 -4.04
C ALA A 423 8.79 -37.68 -2.94
N THR A 424 9.35 -36.63 -2.34
CA THR A 424 10.43 -36.74 -1.35
C THR A 424 10.15 -35.94 -0.08
N LEU A 425 10.29 -36.61 1.07
CA LEU A 425 10.26 -36.01 2.40
C LEU A 425 11.59 -36.25 3.09
N VAL A 426 12.31 -35.18 3.40
CA VAL A 426 13.53 -35.22 4.19
C VAL A 426 13.17 -34.96 5.65
N VAL A 427 13.51 -35.89 6.54
CA VAL A 427 13.09 -35.86 7.95
C VAL A 427 14.25 -35.91 8.91
N SER A 428 14.14 -35.19 10.02
CA SER A 428 15.07 -35.36 11.14
C SER A 428 14.72 -36.63 11.93
N GLU A 429 15.71 -37.25 12.61
CA GLU A 429 15.48 -38.44 13.43
C GLU A 429 14.29 -38.28 14.40
N GLY A 430 13.46 -39.32 14.54
CA GLY A 430 12.30 -39.31 15.45
C GLY A 430 11.05 -38.54 14.96
N THR A 431 11.15 -37.74 13.90
CA THR A 431 10.05 -36.88 13.40
C THR A 431 8.82 -37.68 12.99
N LEU A 432 8.98 -38.75 12.20
CA LEU A 432 7.86 -39.55 11.70
C LEU A 432 7.20 -40.40 12.78
N LEU A 433 8.00 -41.00 13.67
CA LEU A 433 7.53 -41.85 14.77
C LEU A 433 6.59 -41.07 15.71
N LEU A 434 6.90 -39.80 15.99
CA LEU A 434 6.05 -38.93 16.82
C LEU A 434 4.76 -38.50 16.12
N ARG A 435 4.80 -38.35 14.79
CA ARG A 435 3.66 -37.85 14.01
C ARG A 435 2.62 -38.93 13.72
N GLN A 436 3.05 -40.14 13.36
CA GLN A 436 2.15 -41.29 13.13
C GLN A 436 1.39 -41.67 14.41
N LYS A 437 2.07 -41.64 15.58
CA LYS A 437 1.42 -41.92 16.89
C LYS A 437 0.33 -40.91 17.27
N LYS A 438 0.41 -39.67 16.79
CA LYS A 438 -0.55 -38.60 17.13
C LYS A 438 -1.72 -38.49 16.14
N ARG A 439 -1.77 -39.27 15.06
CA ARG A 439 -2.78 -39.20 13.97
C ARG A 439 -2.98 -37.79 13.36
N ARG A 440 -1.99 -36.90 13.49
CA ARG A 440 -2.12 -35.47 13.09
C ARG A 440 -1.82 -35.20 11.62
N TRP A 441 -1.06 -36.09 10.97
CA TRP A 441 -0.62 -35.93 9.59
C TRP A 441 -0.38 -37.31 8.95
N ARG A 442 -0.77 -37.46 7.68
CA ARG A 442 -0.51 -38.65 6.86
C ARG A 442 0.48 -38.27 5.75
N VAL A 443 1.55 -39.05 5.63
CA VAL A 443 2.46 -38.98 4.49
C VAL A 443 1.68 -39.47 3.26
N PRO A 444 1.72 -38.76 2.11
CA PRO A 444 1.10 -39.27 0.88
C PRO A 444 1.64 -40.65 0.50
N GLU A 445 0.79 -41.46 -0.13
CA GLU A 445 1.19 -42.78 -0.62
C GLU A 445 2.27 -42.60 -1.70
N ASN A 446 3.31 -43.45 -1.67
CA ASN A 446 4.48 -43.41 -2.57
C ASN A 446 5.50 -42.27 -2.33
N THR A 447 5.41 -41.50 -1.24
CA THR A 447 6.47 -40.52 -0.91
C THR A 447 7.69 -41.21 -0.28
N GLN A 448 8.87 -41.02 -0.89
CA GLN A 448 10.14 -41.49 -0.37
C GLN A 448 10.54 -40.66 0.86
N ILE A 449 10.95 -41.35 1.92
CA ILE A 449 11.46 -40.74 3.16
C ILE A 449 12.98 -40.86 3.17
N ILE A 450 13.67 -39.73 3.32
CA ILE A 450 15.12 -39.65 3.45
C ILE A 450 15.44 -39.02 4.81
N TYR A 451 16.41 -39.55 5.55
CA TYR A 451 16.82 -38.90 6.80
C TYR A 451 17.75 -37.72 6.52
N ARG A 452 17.61 -36.62 7.25
CA ARG A 452 18.41 -35.40 7.05
C ARG A 452 19.91 -35.66 7.09
N ALA A 453 20.36 -36.52 8.01
CA ALA A 453 21.74 -36.96 8.10
C ALA A 453 22.20 -37.79 6.89
N GLU A 454 21.31 -38.54 6.23
CA GLU A 454 21.61 -39.25 4.98
C GLU A 454 21.73 -38.27 3.80
N LEU A 455 20.88 -37.24 3.75
CA LEU A 455 20.97 -36.18 2.75
C LEU A 455 22.25 -35.35 2.92
N GLU A 456 22.56 -34.91 4.14
CA GLU A 456 23.80 -34.19 4.47
C GLU A 456 25.02 -35.03 4.12
N LEU A 457 25.04 -36.32 4.48
CA LEU A 457 26.10 -37.24 4.08
C LEU A 457 26.21 -37.36 2.54
N SER A 458 25.09 -37.46 1.83
CA SER A 458 25.10 -37.56 0.36
C SER A 458 25.61 -36.28 -0.31
N GLN A 459 25.29 -35.10 0.25
CA GLN A 459 25.82 -33.82 -0.20
C GLN A 459 27.32 -33.70 0.03
N LEU A 460 27.79 -34.09 1.22
CA LEU A 460 29.22 -34.12 1.56
C LEU A 460 29.99 -35.07 0.63
N LEU A 461 29.41 -36.24 0.29
CA LEU A 461 30.01 -37.19 -0.64
C LEU A 461 30.04 -36.68 -2.09
N ALA A 462 29.01 -35.94 -2.51
CA ALA A 462 28.97 -35.29 -3.82
C ALA A 462 30.03 -34.17 -3.91
N GLU A 463 30.19 -33.35 -2.86
CA GLU A 463 31.24 -32.33 -2.78
C GLU A 463 32.63 -32.99 -2.78
N PHE A 464 32.82 -34.06 -2.02
CA PHE A 464 34.07 -34.82 -1.94
C PHE A 464 34.48 -35.48 -3.27
N SER A 465 33.49 -35.88 -4.09
CA SER A 465 33.72 -36.50 -5.41
C SER A 465 33.88 -35.49 -6.55
N SER A 466 33.64 -34.20 -6.32
CA SER A 466 33.82 -33.15 -7.33
C SER A 466 35.31 -32.92 -7.67
N GLN A 467 35.61 -32.68 -8.96
CA GLN A 467 36.99 -32.51 -9.43
C GLN A 467 37.65 -31.19 -8.99
N GLU A 468 36.88 -30.22 -8.51
CA GLU A 468 37.32 -28.86 -8.15
C GLU A 468 37.67 -28.66 -6.67
N THR A 469 37.56 -29.69 -5.83
CA THR A 469 37.87 -29.58 -4.39
C THR A 469 39.38 -29.62 -4.11
N SER A 470 39.87 -28.61 -3.36
CA SER A 470 41.26 -28.54 -2.91
C SER A 470 41.61 -29.70 -1.95
N ALA A 471 42.90 -30.04 -1.84
CA ALA A 471 43.38 -31.11 -0.95
C ALA A 471 42.99 -30.86 0.52
N GLU A 472 43.04 -29.60 0.97
CA GLU A 472 42.67 -29.17 2.33
C GLU A 472 41.16 -29.36 2.59
N ARG A 473 40.31 -28.91 1.65
CA ARG A 473 38.84 -29.09 1.77
C ARG A 473 38.45 -30.56 1.76
N ARG A 474 39.17 -31.41 1.02
CA ARG A 474 38.94 -32.86 1.01
C ARG A 474 39.25 -33.51 2.36
N GLU A 475 40.25 -33.03 3.09
CA GLU A 475 40.58 -33.56 4.40
C GLU A 475 39.56 -33.14 5.49
N GLU A 476 39.02 -31.93 5.39
CA GLU A 476 37.85 -31.50 6.19
C GLU A 476 36.61 -32.34 5.88
N LEU A 477 36.27 -32.50 4.60
CA LEU A 477 35.14 -33.32 4.16
C LEU A 477 35.27 -34.77 4.63
N ARG A 478 36.49 -35.36 4.64
CA ARG A 478 36.71 -36.71 5.20
C ARG A 478 36.33 -36.79 6.68
N LYS A 479 36.66 -35.77 7.47
CA LYS A 479 36.30 -35.71 8.90
C LYS A 479 34.79 -35.57 9.09
N GLU A 480 34.14 -34.66 8.35
CA GLU A 480 32.69 -34.43 8.39
C GLU A 480 31.88 -35.65 7.93
N ILE A 481 32.33 -36.33 6.85
CA ILE A 481 31.77 -37.61 6.37
C ILE A 481 31.92 -38.68 7.44
N GLY A 482 33.11 -38.81 8.04
CA GLY A 482 33.39 -39.80 9.09
C GLY A 482 32.52 -39.60 10.34
N GLU A 483 32.29 -38.36 10.76
CA GLU A 483 31.38 -38.04 11.86
C GLU A 483 29.92 -38.35 11.51
N SER A 484 29.47 -37.95 10.32
CA SER A 484 28.10 -38.22 9.84
C SER A 484 27.81 -39.72 9.75
N VAL A 485 28.76 -40.50 9.23
CA VAL A 485 28.70 -41.97 9.20
C VAL A 485 28.65 -42.57 10.60
N ARG A 486 29.46 -42.08 11.54
CA ARG A 486 29.45 -42.54 12.94
C ARG A 486 28.11 -42.27 13.62
N VAL A 487 27.48 -41.13 13.38
CA VAL A 487 26.16 -40.79 13.92
C VAL A 487 25.09 -41.74 13.37
N LEU A 488 25.09 -41.99 12.06
CA LEU A 488 24.16 -42.91 11.39
C LEU A 488 24.34 -44.37 11.82
N THR A 489 25.58 -44.83 12.04
CA THR A 489 25.87 -46.22 12.46
C THR A 489 25.55 -46.46 13.93
N LYS A 490 25.77 -45.49 14.83
CA LYS A 490 25.55 -45.66 16.28
C LYS A 490 24.07 -45.70 16.69
N ARG A 491 23.16 -45.22 15.84
CA ARG A 491 21.73 -45.01 16.20
C ARG A 491 20.73 -45.87 15.43
N ASN A 492 21.17 -46.68 14.46
CA ASN A 492 20.26 -47.45 13.60
C ASN A 492 19.75 -48.75 14.21
N LYS A 493 18.44 -48.81 14.49
CA LYS A 493 17.68 -50.05 14.80
C LYS A 493 16.59 -50.40 13.78
N MET A 494 16.44 -49.71 12.63
CA MET A 494 15.39 -50.05 11.65
C MET A 494 15.79 -49.80 10.19
N LYS A 495 15.33 -50.73 9.32
CA LYS A 495 15.16 -50.80 7.84
C LYS A 495 15.88 -49.87 6.84
N SER A 496 16.42 -48.69 7.20
CA SER A 496 17.29 -47.87 6.32
C SER A 496 18.75 -48.37 6.25
N ALA A 497 19.06 -49.44 6.99
CA ALA A 497 20.41 -50.02 7.09
C ALA A 497 20.98 -50.52 5.75
N GLU A 498 20.15 -50.91 4.78
CA GLU A 498 20.63 -51.34 3.44
C GLU A 498 21.11 -50.17 2.59
N GLN A 499 20.37 -49.06 2.54
CA GLN A 499 20.79 -47.86 1.80
C GLN A 499 22.03 -47.21 2.44
N ILE A 500 22.11 -47.23 3.78
CA ILE A 500 23.29 -46.78 4.52
C ILE A 500 24.47 -47.72 4.31
N ARG A 501 24.26 -49.04 4.23
CA ARG A 501 25.31 -50.01 3.86
C ARG A 501 25.80 -49.80 2.44
N GLU A 502 24.90 -49.53 1.49
CA GLU A 502 25.27 -49.25 0.10
C GLU A 502 26.08 -47.95 -0.01
N ASN A 503 25.69 -46.89 0.70
CA ASN A 503 26.44 -45.64 0.79
C ASN A 503 27.80 -45.82 1.51
N LEU A 504 27.84 -46.59 2.60
CA LEU A 504 29.09 -47.00 3.27
C LEU A 504 30.01 -47.81 2.36
N HIS A 505 29.43 -48.66 1.51
CA HIS A 505 30.18 -49.46 0.55
C HIS A 505 30.73 -48.59 -0.59
N ARG A 506 29.97 -47.61 -1.08
CA ARG A 506 30.45 -46.58 -2.03
C ARG A 506 31.57 -45.72 -1.43
N VAL A 507 31.48 -45.41 -0.12
CA VAL A 507 32.56 -44.73 0.62
C VAL A 507 33.81 -45.60 0.73
N ALA A 508 33.66 -46.89 1.03
CA ALA A 508 34.79 -47.82 1.07
C ALA A 508 35.49 -47.93 -0.30
N LEU A 509 34.72 -48.04 -1.38
CA LEU A 509 35.24 -48.07 -2.76
C LEU A 509 35.93 -46.76 -3.15
N ALA A 510 35.34 -45.60 -2.83
CA ALA A 510 35.95 -44.30 -3.13
C ALA A 510 37.23 -44.00 -2.30
N LEU A 511 37.35 -44.61 -1.12
CA LEU A 511 38.56 -44.56 -0.30
C LEU A 511 39.64 -45.56 -0.79
N GLU A 512 39.24 -46.74 -1.25
CA GLU A 512 40.13 -47.80 -1.77
C GLU A 512 40.69 -47.49 -3.17
N ASP A 513 39.90 -46.90 -4.07
CA ASP A 513 40.33 -46.53 -5.44
C ASP A 513 41.43 -45.44 -5.45
N ARG A 514 41.62 -44.68 -4.36
CA ARG A 514 42.66 -43.64 -4.26
C ARG A 514 43.79 -43.97 -3.30
N ALA A 515 43.61 -44.84 -2.31
CA ALA A 515 44.75 -45.42 -1.58
C ALA A 515 45.70 -46.18 -2.55
N SER A 516 45.14 -46.75 -3.61
CA SER A 516 45.89 -47.40 -4.70
C SER A 516 46.65 -46.44 -5.63
N ALA A 517 46.40 -45.13 -5.54
CA ALA A 517 47.05 -44.09 -6.36
C ALA A 517 48.20 -43.36 -5.63
N GLU A 518 48.24 -43.41 -4.29
CA GLU A 518 49.27 -42.74 -3.48
C GLU A 518 50.48 -43.64 -3.18
N ASP A 519 50.44 -44.93 -3.53
CA ASP A 519 51.49 -45.90 -3.22
C ASP A 519 52.28 -46.35 -4.48
N LYS A 520 53.00 -45.42 -5.12
CA LYS A 520 54.10 -45.73 -6.03
C LYS A 520 55.31 -44.85 -5.73
N PRO A 521 56.48 -45.43 -5.38
CA PRO A 521 57.69 -44.67 -5.12
C PRO A 521 58.30 -44.18 -6.43
N THR A 522 58.51 -42.87 -6.55
CA THR A 522 59.34 -42.28 -7.62
C THR A 522 60.76 -42.04 -7.07
N VAL A 523 61.72 -42.72 -7.68
CA VAL A 523 63.17 -42.58 -7.46
C VAL A 523 63.67 -41.33 -8.23
N PRO A 524 64.69 -40.59 -7.74
CA PRO A 524 64.95 -39.22 -8.15
C PRO A 524 65.91 -39.13 -9.35
N THR A 525 65.78 -38.05 -10.13
CA THR A 525 66.80 -37.58 -11.06
C THR A 525 67.01 -36.07 -10.88
N THR A 526 68.17 -35.69 -10.36
CA THR A 526 68.80 -34.36 -10.50
C THR A 526 69.58 -34.33 -11.83
N PRO A 527 69.74 -33.17 -12.50
CA PRO A 527 70.85 -32.25 -12.16
C PRO A 527 70.51 -30.74 -12.28
N THR A 528 70.90 -29.90 -11.31
CA THR A 528 72.13 -29.06 -11.26
C THR A 528 72.26 -27.99 -12.35
N ILE A 529 72.12 -26.68 -12.00
CA ILE A 529 72.86 -25.49 -12.52
C ILE A 529 72.84 -24.39 -11.42
N PRO A 530 73.91 -23.59 -11.22
CA PRO A 530 74.33 -23.10 -9.90
C PRO A 530 74.02 -21.62 -9.58
N GLU A 531 74.06 -21.31 -8.28
CA GLU A 531 74.19 -19.95 -7.75
C GLU A 531 75.64 -19.45 -7.84
N THR A 532 75.82 -18.21 -8.30
CA THR A 532 76.94 -17.35 -7.93
C THR A 532 76.39 -16.21 -7.09
N GLY A 533 76.77 -16.16 -5.82
CA GLY A 533 76.32 -15.15 -4.89
C GLY A 533 77.03 -13.80 -5.02
N GLN A 534 76.52 -12.82 -4.28
CA GLN A 534 77.34 -11.90 -3.49
C GLN A 534 76.49 -11.22 -2.42
N LYS A 535 77.08 -11.15 -1.23
CA LYS A 535 76.61 -10.49 -0.01
C LYS A 535 76.40 -8.99 -0.26
N GLU A 536 75.43 -8.36 0.42
CA GLU A 536 75.69 -7.21 1.31
C GLU A 536 74.45 -6.73 2.09
N LYS A 537 74.67 -6.57 3.41
CA LYS A 537 74.13 -5.59 4.39
C LYS A 537 72.60 -5.31 4.53
N MET A 538 72.12 -5.62 5.74
CA MET A 538 71.09 -4.91 6.52
C MET A 538 71.63 -3.57 7.09
N PRO A 539 70.82 -2.73 7.79
CA PRO A 539 69.40 -2.34 7.64
C PRO A 539 69.24 -0.79 7.76
N GLU A 540 68.02 -0.30 8.08
CA GLU A 540 67.64 1.08 8.49
C GLU A 540 67.53 2.08 7.32
N GLU A 541 66.55 2.98 7.22
CA GLU A 541 65.66 3.62 8.18
C GLU A 541 64.52 4.36 7.40
N THR A 542 63.49 4.77 8.14
CA THR A 542 62.68 6.01 8.03
C THR A 542 61.74 6.35 6.84
N GLU A 543 60.52 6.68 7.28
CA GLU A 543 59.68 7.84 6.93
C GLU A 543 58.90 7.96 5.61
N LYS A 544 57.57 7.91 5.79
CA LYS A 544 56.57 8.93 5.41
C LYS A 544 56.86 9.81 4.18
N THR A 545 55.94 9.79 3.22
CA THR A 545 55.07 10.89 2.75
C THR A 545 54.31 10.38 1.51
N ASP A 546 52.98 10.34 1.54
CA ASP A 546 52.05 11.36 1.05
C ASP A 546 52.20 11.77 -0.43
N SER A 547 51.07 11.57 -1.13
CA SER A 547 50.51 12.37 -2.23
C SER A 547 50.96 12.17 -3.70
N GLU A 548 49.94 11.76 -4.49
CA GLU A 548 49.45 12.37 -5.74
C GLU A 548 50.12 12.20 -7.12
N LYS A 549 49.20 11.98 -8.08
CA LYS A 549 49.22 12.20 -9.55
C LYS A 549 49.91 11.11 -10.38
N ILE A 550 49.28 10.58 -11.43
CA ILE A 550 48.56 11.27 -12.52
C ILE A 550 47.18 10.65 -12.80
#